data_AF-A0A7X6Q9Q5-F1
#
_entry.id   AF-A0A7X6Q9Q5-F1
#
_cell.length_a   1.000
_cell.length_b   1.000
_cell.length_c   1.000
_cell.angle_alpha   90.00
_cell.angle_beta   90.00
_cell.angle_gamma   90.00
#
_symmetry.space_group_name_H-M   'P 1'
#
loop_
_entity.id
_entity.type
_entity.pdbx_description
1 polymer ?
#
loop_
_entity_poly.entity_id
_entity_poly.type
_entity_poly.pdbx_seq_one_letter_code
_entity_poly.pdbx_strand_id
1 'polypeptide(L)'
;SFGFDTATKTYSELIGNLMRDANSAKKYWHFIRLMGRSASHIALECALMTQPNACLIGEEIAAKNSDLTQIVEELTSIIVKRAEKGMDFGIALIPEGIVEFVPEMRLLIGELNTLLAVEAEAYGKLTEWEEQYTFIKGHLTETSAHAFTSLPRLIQEQLLKDRDPHGNVQVSLIETEKMLIQMIEARLNELKAEGKYKGKFGYQSHFFGYEGRCAFPSNFDSDYCYSLGYNAYLLIANGCTGYISSITNLTAPADQWQAGGIPITMMFNMESRHGEMRPVIEKALVDLEGGPFKFFAANRDSWSVDSKYLYPGAIQYYGPTEVCDTTTRTLQLEHN
;
A
#
# COMPACT_ATOMS: atom_id res chain seq x y z
N SER A 1 -12.38 0.00 -8.03
CA SER A 1 -12.70 0.85 -9.20
C SER A 1 -12.12 0.22 -10.46
N PHE A 2 -12.46 0.71 -11.66
CA PHE A 2 -11.84 0.21 -12.89
C PHE A 2 -10.31 0.39 -12.85
N GLY A 3 -9.58 -0.51 -13.50
CA GLY A 3 -8.12 -0.59 -13.52
C GLY A 3 -7.49 -1.31 -12.32
N PHE A 4 -8.25 -1.51 -11.23
CA PHE A 4 -7.79 -2.24 -10.05
C PHE A 4 -7.49 -3.72 -10.37
N ASP A 5 -8.37 -4.37 -11.13
CA ASP A 5 -8.21 -5.77 -11.52
C ASP A 5 -6.95 -5.97 -12.37
N THR A 6 -6.76 -5.14 -13.40
CA THR A 6 -5.57 -5.19 -14.27
C THR A 6 -4.29 -4.93 -13.49
N ALA A 7 -4.25 -3.89 -12.66
CA ALA A 7 -3.06 -3.51 -11.92
C ALA A 7 -2.64 -4.61 -10.92
N THR A 8 -3.60 -5.13 -10.15
CA THR A 8 -3.32 -6.16 -9.14
C THR A 8 -2.93 -7.50 -9.75
N LYS A 9 -3.50 -7.90 -10.90
CA LYS A 9 -3.03 -9.08 -11.66
C LYS A 9 -1.59 -8.91 -12.13
N THR A 10 -1.27 -7.74 -12.68
CA THR A 10 0.10 -7.39 -13.13
C THR A 10 1.10 -7.46 -11.98
N TYR A 11 0.81 -6.85 -10.83
CA TYR A 11 1.70 -6.91 -9.67
C TYR A 11 1.80 -8.32 -9.10
N SER A 12 0.69 -9.05 -9.02
CA SER A 12 0.66 -10.41 -8.47
C SER A 12 1.49 -11.37 -9.29
N GLU A 13 1.50 -11.25 -10.63
CA GLU A 13 2.41 -12.00 -11.51
C GLU A 13 3.88 -11.75 -11.14
N LEU A 14 4.28 -10.48 -11.05
CA LEU A 14 5.66 -10.10 -10.71
C LEU A 14 6.06 -10.58 -9.31
N ILE A 15 5.17 -10.44 -8.32
CA ILE A 15 5.35 -10.95 -6.97
C ILE A 15 5.50 -12.48 -6.99
N GLY A 16 4.64 -13.19 -7.73
CA GLY A 16 4.71 -14.65 -7.89
C GLY A 16 6.04 -15.10 -8.51
N ASN A 17 6.55 -14.37 -9.50
CA ASN A 17 7.86 -14.63 -10.10
C ASN A 17 8.99 -14.46 -9.06
N LEU A 18 8.95 -13.40 -8.25
CA LEU A 18 9.91 -13.20 -7.16
C LEU A 18 9.79 -14.28 -6.07
N MET A 19 8.58 -14.74 -5.76
CA MET A 19 8.36 -15.86 -4.84
C MET A 19 8.99 -17.16 -5.34
N ARG A 20 8.92 -17.41 -6.65
CA ARG A 20 9.52 -18.59 -7.28
C ARG A 20 11.04 -18.49 -7.25
N ASP A 21 11.60 -17.31 -7.52
CA ASP A 21 13.04 -17.04 -7.41
C ASP A 21 13.54 -17.20 -5.97
N ALA A 22 12.87 -16.56 -5.00
CA ALA A 22 13.22 -16.64 -3.58
C ALA A 22 13.20 -18.09 -3.06
N ASN A 23 12.19 -18.88 -3.45
CA ASN A 23 12.10 -20.29 -3.08
C ASN A 23 13.18 -21.18 -3.75
N SER A 24 13.71 -20.74 -4.89
CA SER A 24 14.76 -21.45 -5.63
C SER A 24 16.15 -21.10 -5.08
N ALA A 25 16.44 -19.82 -4.89
CA ALA A 25 17.73 -19.31 -4.44
C ALA A 25 17.93 -19.39 -2.91
N LYS A 26 16.84 -19.30 -2.15
CA LYS A 26 16.78 -19.43 -0.68
C LYS A 26 17.75 -18.52 0.09
N LYS A 27 17.93 -17.28 -0.38
CA LYS A 27 18.93 -16.35 0.17
C LYS A 27 18.47 -14.90 0.36
N TYR A 28 17.34 -14.50 -0.21
CA TYR A 28 16.91 -13.11 -0.21
C TYR A 28 15.52 -12.93 0.38
N TRP A 29 15.38 -11.87 1.17
CA TRP A 29 14.12 -11.26 1.52
C TRP A 29 13.77 -10.16 0.52
N HIS A 30 12.64 -10.29 -0.16
CA HIS A 30 12.17 -9.25 -1.07
C HIS A 30 11.14 -8.38 -0.36
N PHE A 31 11.42 -7.09 -0.29
CA PHE A 31 10.50 -6.07 0.21
C PHE A 31 9.93 -5.33 -0.99
N ILE A 32 8.63 -5.48 -1.19
CA ILE A 32 7.92 -5.01 -2.39
C ILE A 32 6.98 -3.91 -1.96
N ARG A 33 7.35 -2.67 -2.29
CA ARG A 33 6.45 -1.52 -2.14
C ARG A 33 5.41 -1.57 -3.26
N LEU A 34 4.14 -1.46 -2.89
CA LEU A 34 3.02 -1.46 -3.82
C LEU A 34 2.35 -0.10 -3.80
N MET A 35 2.00 0.39 -4.98
CA MET A 35 1.27 1.63 -5.11
C MET A 35 -0.10 1.54 -4.43
N GLY A 36 -0.55 2.63 -3.82
CA GLY A 36 -1.71 2.63 -2.93
C GLY A 36 -1.60 3.69 -1.84
N ARG A 37 -1.51 4.97 -2.23
CA ARG A 37 -1.23 6.08 -1.30
C ARG A 37 -2.14 6.10 -0.08
N SER A 38 -3.45 5.98 -0.26
CA SER A 38 -4.41 6.24 0.83
C SER A 38 -5.10 5.01 1.37
N ALA A 39 -4.94 3.83 0.76
CA ALA A 39 -5.63 2.61 1.19
C ALA A 39 -4.80 1.38 0.79
N SER A 40 -4.95 0.30 1.56
CA SER A 40 -4.17 -0.93 1.35
C SER A 40 -4.82 -1.94 0.40
N HIS A 41 -5.86 -1.57 -0.35
CA HIS A 41 -6.62 -2.47 -1.24
C HIS A 41 -5.72 -3.26 -2.21
N ILE A 42 -4.73 -2.61 -2.84
CA ILE A 42 -3.81 -3.27 -3.78
C ILE A 42 -2.92 -4.27 -3.04
N ALA A 43 -2.39 -3.90 -1.87
CA ALA A 43 -1.55 -4.79 -1.08
C ALA A 43 -2.33 -6.02 -0.58
N LEU A 44 -3.58 -5.80 -0.12
CA LEU A 44 -4.47 -6.86 0.31
C LEU A 44 -4.79 -7.84 -0.83
N GLU A 45 -5.18 -7.34 -2.00
CA GLU A 45 -5.46 -8.19 -3.16
C GLU A 45 -4.24 -9.00 -3.59
N CYS A 46 -3.07 -8.34 -3.69
CA CYS A 46 -1.83 -9.04 -4.02
C CYS A 46 -1.49 -10.11 -2.97
N ALA A 47 -1.76 -9.86 -1.69
CA ALA A 47 -1.55 -10.84 -0.63
C ALA A 47 -2.50 -12.04 -0.76
N LEU A 48 -3.78 -11.81 -1.08
CA LEU A 48 -4.76 -12.87 -1.33
C LEU A 48 -4.39 -13.73 -2.55
N MET A 49 -3.80 -13.11 -3.57
CA MET A 49 -3.39 -13.77 -4.82
C MET A 49 -2.07 -14.54 -4.73
N THR A 50 -1.17 -14.16 -3.82
CA THR A 50 0.21 -14.67 -3.79
C THR A 50 0.64 -15.32 -2.47
N GLN A 51 -0.05 -15.05 -1.36
CA GLN A 51 0.24 -15.58 -0.01
C GLN A 51 1.68 -15.26 0.46
N PRO A 52 2.06 -13.97 0.59
CA PRO A 52 3.38 -13.57 1.05
C PRO A 52 3.60 -13.91 2.53
N ASN A 53 4.87 -13.88 2.97
CA ASN A 53 5.19 -14.11 4.38
C ASN A 53 4.79 -12.93 5.26
N ALA A 54 4.84 -11.71 4.71
CA ALA A 54 4.33 -10.53 5.39
C ALA A 54 3.57 -9.66 4.39
N CYS A 55 2.47 -9.06 4.84
CA CYS A 55 1.80 -7.99 4.14
C CYS A 55 1.28 -7.01 5.20
N LEU A 56 1.69 -5.75 5.09
CA LEU A 56 1.22 -4.70 5.97
C LEU A 56 -0.10 -4.14 5.46
N ILE A 57 -1.04 -3.90 6.37
CA ILE A 57 -2.32 -3.22 6.10
C ILE A 57 -2.35 -1.94 6.94
N GLY A 58 -2.31 -0.79 6.26
CA GLY A 58 -2.27 0.52 6.92
C GLY A 58 -3.47 0.75 7.84
N GLU A 59 -4.65 0.36 7.41
CA GLU A 59 -5.89 0.47 8.17
C GLU A 59 -5.81 -0.30 9.50
N GLU A 60 -5.19 -1.48 9.50
CA GLU A 60 -5.00 -2.28 10.71
C GLU A 60 -3.98 -1.63 11.67
N ILE A 61 -2.89 -1.07 11.13
CA ILE A 61 -1.87 -0.34 11.89
C ILE A 61 -2.49 0.87 12.58
N ALA A 62 -3.29 1.65 11.85
CA ALA A 62 -4.00 2.79 12.40
C ALA A 62 -5.00 2.37 13.48
N ALA A 63 -5.78 1.30 13.26
CA ALA A 63 -6.74 0.79 14.25
C ALA A 63 -6.07 0.29 15.55
N LYS A 64 -4.88 -0.30 15.44
CA LYS A 64 -4.09 -0.77 16.59
C LYS A 64 -3.26 0.33 17.26
N ASN A 65 -3.20 1.53 16.69
CA ASN A 65 -2.27 2.60 17.06
C ASN A 65 -0.81 2.12 17.10
N SER A 66 -0.42 1.30 16.14
CA SER A 66 0.93 0.76 16.10
C SER A 66 1.96 1.80 15.69
N ASP A 67 3.06 1.85 16.44
CA ASP A 67 4.23 2.68 16.13
C ASP A 67 5.16 1.99 15.14
N LEU A 68 6.16 2.73 14.63
CA LEU A 68 7.08 2.19 13.64
C LEU A 68 7.97 1.05 14.21
N THR A 69 8.27 1.08 15.50
CA THR A 69 9.08 0.07 16.17
C THR A 69 8.33 -1.26 16.24
N GLN A 70 7.04 -1.22 16.53
CA GLN A 70 6.17 -2.41 16.57
C GLN A 70 6.08 -3.08 15.19
N ILE A 71 5.95 -2.29 14.12
CA ILE A 71 5.95 -2.82 12.74
C ILE A 71 7.28 -3.51 12.43
N VAL A 72 8.40 -2.88 12.80
CA VAL A 72 9.74 -3.45 12.60
C VAL A 72 9.91 -4.74 13.41
N GLU A 73 9.45 -4.78 14.66
CA GLU A 73 9.54 -5.98 15.51
C GLU A 73 8.66 -7.13 14.98
N GLU A 74 7.47 -6.84 14.45
CA GLU A 74 6.60 -7.83 13.79
C GLU A 74 7.31 -8.47 12.59
N LEU A 75 7.82 -7.65 11.66
CA LEU A 75 8.55 -8.14 10.49
C LEU A 75 9.83 -8.90 10.88
N THR A 76 10.57 -8.37 11.86
CA THR A 76 11.77 -9.03 12.41
C THR A 76 11.45 -10.38 13.02
N SER A 77 10.35 -10.49 13.78
CA SER A 77 9.89 -11.75 14.37
C SER A 77 9.61 -12.81 13.31
N ILE A 78 8.97 -12.43 12.20
CA ILE A 78 8.71 -13.35 11.08
C ILE A 78 10.04 -13.82 10.46
N ILE A 79 11.00 -12.91 10.25
CA ILE A 79 12.32 -13.24 9.70
C ILE A 79 13.06 -14.21 10.62
N VAL A 80 13.09 -13.95 11.92
CA VAL A 80 13.75 -14.80 12.92
C VAL A 80 13.11 -16.18 12.97
N LYS A 81 11.78 -16.28 13.07
CA LYS A 81 11.05 -17.56 13.07
C LYS A 81 11.31 -18.40 11.82
N ARG A 82 11.46 -17.76 10.66
CA ARG A 82 11.82 -18.46 9.42
C ARG A 82 13.27 -18.90 9.41
N ALA A 83 14.20 -18.05 9.89
CA ALA A 83 15.61 -18.41 10.02
C ALA A 83 15.83 -19.59 10.99
N GLU A 84 15.05 -19.70 12.06
CA GLU A 84 15.06 -20.86 12.97
C GLU A 84 14.69 -22.17 12.25
N LYS A 85 13.88 -22.10 11.20
CA LYS A 85 13.56 -23.23 10.31
C LYS A 85 14.57 -23.40 9.16
N GLY A 86 15.68 -22.66 9.16
CA GLY A 86 16.68 -22.67 8.08
C GLY A 86 16.21 -21.96 6.79
N MET A 87 15.20 -21.10 6.87
CA MET A 87 14.67 -20.32 5.76
C MET A 87 15.08 -18.84 5.86
N ASP A 88 16.26 -18.52 5.33
CA ASP A 88 16.81 -17.16 5.27
C ASP A 88 16.26 -16.34 4.07
N PHE A 89 15.00 -16.56 3.70
CA PHE A 89 14.34 -15.91 2.57
C PHE A 89 12.85 -15.70 2.82
N GLY A 90 12.26 -14.72 2.14
CA GLY A 90 10.83 -14.43 2.25
C GLY A 90 10.39 -13.25 1.41
N ILE A 91 9.09 -12.97 1.42
CA ILE A 91 8.48 -11.84 0.69
C ILE A 91 7.66 -11.01 1.67
N ALA A 92 7.85 -9.70 1.65
CA ALA A 92 7.07 -8.71 2.39
C ALA A 92 6.42 -7.70 1.42
N LEU A 93 5.10 -7.54 1.51
CA LEU A 93 4.34 -6.55 0.75
C LEU A 93 4.07 -5.32 1.62
N ILE A 94 4.40 -4.13 1.11
CA ILE A 94 4.30 -2.87 1.85
C ILE A 94 3.48 -1.88 1.02
N PRO A 95 2.34 -1.38 1.51
CA PRO A 95 1.64 -0.26 0.88
C PRO A 95 2.53 0.99 0.88
N GLU A 96 2.60 1.73 -0.23
CA GLU A 96 3.44 2.95 -0.31
C GLU A 96 3.05 3.98 0.75
N GLY A 97 1.76 4.07 1.08
CA GLY A 97 1.19 5.02 2.02
C GLY A 97 1.34 4.62 3.48
N ILE A 98 2.07 3.55 3.82
CA ILE A 98 2.06 2.96 5.16
C ILE A 98 2.40 3.96 6.28
N VAL A 99 3.25 4.95 5.99
CA VAL A 99 3.65 6.00 6.93
C VAL A 99 2.53 6.98 7.27
N GLU A 100 1.53 7.16 6.41
CA GLU A 100 0.36 8.01 6.70
C GLU A 100 -0.56 7.35 7.76
N PHE A 101 -0.47 6.04 7.96
CA PHE A 101 -1.27 5.27 8.92
C PHE A 101 -0.62 5.15 10.31
N VAL A 102 0.65 5.49 10.44
CA VAL A 102 1.37 5.46 11.72
C VAL A 102 1.11 6.79 12.46
N PRO A 103 0.52 6.79 13.68
CA PRO A 103 0.07 8.01 14.35
C PRO A 103 1.15 9.08 14.55
N GLU A 104 2.33 8.68 15.02
CA GLU A 104 3.49 9.56 15.24
C GLU A 104 4.01 10.15 13.92
N MET A 105 3.98 9.39 12.83
CA MET A 105 4.38 9.86 11.51
C MET A 105 3.37 10.84 10.92
N ARG A 106 2.07 10.62 11.15
CA ARG A 106 1.03 11.55 10.73
C ARG A 106 1.16 12.91 11.44
N LEU A 107 1.43 12.89 12.74
CA LEU A 107 1.71 14.11 13.51
C LEU A 107 2.96 14.81 12.97
N LEU A 108 4.06 14.08 12.81
CA LEU A 108 5.29 14.61 12.23
C LEU A 108 5.08 15.24 10.86
N ILE A 109 4.40 14.55 9.93
CA ILE A 109 4.11 15.06 8.58
C ILE A 109 3.26 16.33 8.66
N GLY A 110 2.25 16.37 9.53
CA GLY A 110 1.40 17.55 9.73
C GLY A 110 2.17 18.75 10.27
N GLU A 111 3.02 18.53 11.28
CA GLU A 111 3.90 19.56 11.84
C GLU A 111 4.92 20.05 10.80
N LEU A 112 5.56 19.15 10.06
CA LEU A 112 6.50 19.52 9.00
C LEU A 112 5.83 20.29 7.86
N ASN A 113 4.60 19.95 7.47
CA ASN A 113 3.86 20.71 6.47
C ASN A 113 3.57 22.14 6.97
N THR A 114 3.18 22.28 8.23
CA THR A 114 2.90 23.59 8.83
C THR A 114 4.17 24.41 8.98
N LEU A 115 5.23 23.82 9.54
CA LEU A 115 6.51 24.45 9.79
C LEU A 115 7.14 24.94 8.49
N LEU A 116 7.23 24.10 7.46
CA LEU A 116 7.84 24.49 6.19
C LEU A 116 6.97 25.46 5.38
N ALA A 117 5.67 25.57 5.67
CA ALA A 117 4.82 26.61 5.08
C ALA A 117 5.00 27.97 5.76
N VAL A 118 5.11 27.99 7.10
CA VAL A 118 5.24 29.23 7.89
C VAL A 118 6.66 29.78 7.86
N GLU A 119 7.66 28.91 8.04
CA GLU A 119 9.08 29.27 8.15
C GLU A 119 9.84 29.06 6.83
N ALA A 120 9.15 29.08 5.69
CA ALA A 120 9.73 28.78 4.37
C ALA A 120 10.97 29.64 4.06
N GLU A 121 10.96 30.92 4.43
CA GLU A 121 12.08 31.83 4.18
C GLU A 121 13.28 31.56 5.12
N ALA A 122 13.02 31.21 6.38
CA ALA A 122 14.06 30.87 7.35
C ALA A 122 14.72 29.54 6.99
N TYR A 123 13.90 28.52 6.67
CA TYR A 123 14.37 27.21 6.25
C TYR A 123 15.12 27.27 4.90
N GLY A 124 14.63 28.06 3.94
CA GLY A 124 15.25 28.21 2.62
C GLY A 124 16.65 28.85 2.62
N LYS A 125 17.05 29.50 3.72
CA LYS A 125 18.41 30.03 3.92
C LYS A 125 19.40 28.99 4.41
N LEU A 126 18.91 27.86 4.93
CA LEU A 126 19.74 26.77 5.46
C LEU A 126 20.21 25.88 4.32
N THR A 127 21.53 25.80 4.11
CA THR A 127 22.14 24.97 3.06
C THR A 127 22.75 23.68 3.60
N GLU A 128 23.15 23.67 4.87
CA GLU A 128 23.81 22.53 5.50
C GLU A 128 22.81 21.63 6.25
N TRP A 129 23.01 20.31 6.13
CA TRP A 129 22.13 19.31 6.74
C TRP A 129 22.01 19.47 8.26
N GLU A 130 23.12 19.69 8.96
CA GLU A 130 23.12 19.80 10.42
C GLU A 130 22.33 21.01 10.93
N GLU A 131 22.34 22.11 10.17
CA GLU A 131 21.57 23.30 10.48
C GLU A 131 20.07 23.06 10.24
N GLN A 132 19.72 22.44 9.11
CA GLN A 132 18.35 22.03 8.81
C GLN A 132 17.80 21.05 9.86
N TYR A 133 18.60 20.04 10.22
CA TYR A 133 18.24 19.04 11.23
C TYR A 133 17.99 19.68 12.60
N THR A 134 18.89 20.57 13.04
CA THR A 134 18.76 21.29 14.32
C THR A 134 17.55 22.23 14.31
N PHE A 135 17.33 22.94 13.20
CA PHE A 135 16.17 23.81 13.01
C PHE A 135 14.87 23.03 13.13
N ILE A 136 14.71 21.93 12.38
CA ILE A 136 13.51 21.10 12.41
C ILE A 136 13.29 20.52 13.81
N LYS A 137 14.32 19.90 14.40
CA LYS A 137 14.24 19.30 15.74
C LYS A 137 13.83 20.33 16.81
N GLY A 138 14.27 21.57 16.70
CA GLY A 138 13.94 22.65 17.64
C GLY A 138 12.51 23.18 17.55
N HIS A 139 11.82 22.96 16.43
CA HIS A 139 10.46 23.48 16.17
C HIS A 139 9.37 22.40 16.20
N LEU A 140 9.75 21.13 16.28
CA LEU A 140 8.81 20.01 16.42
C LEU A 140 8.42 19.80 17.88
N THR A 141 7.25 19.21 18.10
CA THR A 141 6.86 18.69 19.42
C THR A 141 7.79 17.55 19.84
N GLU A 142 7.85 17.23 21.14
CA GLU A 142 8.72 16.15 21.65
C GLU A 142 8.46 14.81 20.94
N THR A 143 7.18 14.48 20.71
CA THR A 143 6.77 13.26 19.99
C THR A 143 7.24 13.28 18.54
N SER A 144 7.01 14.37 17.81
CA SER A 144 7.41 14.51 16.40
C SER A 144 8.93 14.56 16.25
N ALA A 145 9.64 15.22 17.17
CA ALA A 145 11.10 15.24 17.21
C ALA A 145 11.67 13.84 17.44
N HIS A 146 11.12 13.08 18.41
CA HIS A 146 11.52 11.69 18.63
C HIS A 146 11.32 10.84 17.37
N ALA A 147 10.11 10.89 16.78
CA ALA A 147 9.81 10.18 15.54
C ALA A 147 10.80 10.55 14.43
N PHE A 148 11.04 11.84 14.19
CA PHE A 148 12.00 12.31 13.19
C PHE A 148 13.41 11.78 13.42
N THR A 149 13.93 11.88 14.65
CA THR A 149 15.29 11.43 14.98
C THR A 149 15.48 9.91 14.92
N SER A 150 14.42 9.14 15.11
CA SER A 150 14.45 7.67 15.02
C SER A 150 14.53 7.14 13.59
N LEU A 151 14.14 7.96 12.61
CA LEU A 151 14.15 7.58 11.20
C LEU A 151 15.58 7.52 10.66
N PRO A 152 15.85 6.65 9.66
CA PRO A 152 17.11 6.71 8.93
C PRO A 152 17.31 8.06 8.23
N ARG A 153 18.56 8.53 8.16
CA ARG A 153 18.93 9.83 7.55
C ARG A 153 18.31 10.04 6.16
N LEU A 154 18.34 9.01 5.31
CA LEU A 154 17.77 9.07 3.96
C LEU A 154 16.28 9.45 3.98
N ILE A 155 15.52 8.96 4.96
CA ILE A 155 14.09 9.21 5.10
C ILE A 155 13.83 10.58 5.70
N GLN A 156 14.64 10.99 6.67
CA GLN A 156 14.61 12.35 7.20
C GLN A 156 14.79 13.38 6.07
N GLU A 157 15.79 13.18 5.20
CA GLU A 157 16.02 14.01 4.02
C GLU A 157 14.83 13.97 3.04
N GLN A 158 14.24 12.79 2.78
CA GLN A 158 13.06 12.66 1.90
C GLN A 158 11.82 13.39 2.44
N LEU A 159 11.59 13.40 3.75
CA LEU A 159 10.49 14.13 4.38
C LEU A 159 10.64 15.66 4.25
N LEU A 160 11.86 16.14 4.05
CA LEU A 160 12.20 17.55 3.92
C LEU A 160 12.32 18.03 2.46
N LYS A 161 12.14 17.12 1.48
CA LYS A 161 12.12 17.47 0.05
C LYS A 161 10.88 18.30 -0.33
N ASP A 162 10.97 18.85 -1.55
CA ASP A 162 9.96 19.69 -2.17
C ASP A 162 8.53 19.13 -2.02
N ARG A 163 7.64 20.02 -1.61
CA ARG A 163 6.21 19.73 -1.42
C ARG A 163 5.50 19.58 -2.76
N ASP A 164 4.36 18.88 -2.76
CA ASP A 164 3.49 18.84 -3.94
C ASP A 164 2.83 20.22 -4.21
N PRO A 165 2.14 20.42 -5.34
CA PRO A 165 1.48 21.69 -5.66
C PRO A 165 0.43 22.15 -4.62
N HIS A 166 0.05 21.29 -3.68
CA HIS A 166 -0.88 21.57 -2.59
C HIS A 166 -0.18 21.79 -1.24
N GLY A 167 1.16 21.82 -1.21
CA GLY A 167 1.96 22.05 -0.01
C GLY A 167 2.18 20.82 0.87
N ASN A 168 1.86 19.60 0.40
CA ASN A 168 2.00 18.38 1.20
C ASN A 168 3.32 17.66 0.94
N VAL A 169 3.86 16.97 1.95
CA VAL A 169 4.91 15.95 1.79
C VAL A 169 4.50 14.96 0.69
N GLN A 170 5.42 14.72 -0.25
CA GLN A 170 5.24 13.72 -1.31
C GLN A 170 5.50 12.31 -0.78
N VAL A 171 4.52 11.74 -0.08
CA VAL A 171 4.64 10.41 0.54
C VAL A 171 4.99 9.31 -0.46
N SER A 172 4.54 9.42 -1.72
CA SER A 172 4.88 8.47 -2.78
C SER A 172 6.38 8.41 -3.12
N LEU A 173 7.14 9.46 -2.78
CA LEU A 173 8.60 9.51 -2.94
C LEU A 173 9.34 8.93 -1.74
N ILE A 174 8.64 8.67 -0.62
CA ILE A 174 9.25 8.05 0.55
C ILE A 174 9.49 6.57 0.23
N GLU A 175 10.74 6.16 0.29
CA GLU A 175 11.15 4.77 0.04
C GLU A 175 10.91 3.94 1.31
N THR A 176 9.63 3.73 1.64
CA THR A 176 9.18 3.07 2.88
C THR A 176 9.71 1.65 3.02
N GLU A 177 9.94 0.94 1.90
CA GLU A 177 10.58 -0.36 1.91
C GLU A 177 12.04 -0.31 2.36
N LYS A 178 12.80 0.70 1.92
CA LYS A 178 14.20 0.88 2.31
C LYS A 178 14.32 1.33 3.75
N MET A 179 13.39 2.17 4.21
CA MET A 179 13.27 2.55 5.61
C MET A 179 13.15 1.31 6.50
N LEU A 180 12.14 0.47 6.22
CA LEU A 180 11.88 -0.74 7.00
C LEU A 180 13.06 -1.71 6.94
N ILE A 181 13.68 -1.90 5.77
CA ILE A 181 14.88 -2.74 5.63
C ILE A 181 16.00 -2.28 6.58
N GLN A 182 16.33 -0.98 6.61
CA GLN A 182 17.42 -0.48 7.45
C GLN A 182 17.13 -0.66 8.94
N MET A 183 15.89 -0.42 9.36
CA MET A 183 15.48 -0.60 10.75
C MET A 183 15.49 -2.08 11.16
N ILE A 184 15.01 -2.97 10.28
CA ILE A 184 15.06 -4.42 10.49
C ILE A 184 16.50 -4.91 10.55
N GLU A 185 17.38 -4.42 9.67
CA GLU A 185 18.80 -4.81 9.68
C GLU A 185 19.49 -4.40 10.99
N ALA A 186 19.27 -3.17 11.46
CA ALA A 186 19.75 -2.71 12.76
C ALA A 186 19.26 -3.63 13.89
N ARG A 187 17.95 -3.94 13.90
CA ARG A 187 17.34 -4.82 14.90
C ARG A 187 17.89 -6.26 14.85
N LEU A 188 18.06 -6.83 13.66
CA LEU A 188 18.63 -8.16 13.48
C LEU A 188 20.10 -8.22 13.93
N ASN A 189 20.87 -7.13 13.77
CA ASN A 189 22.25 -7.05 14.26
C ASN A 189 22.31 -7.06 15.80
N GLU A 190 21.40 -6.35 16.47
CA GLU A 190 21.24 -6.42 17.94
C GLU A 190 20.92 -7.85 18.37
N LEU A 191 19.91 -8.48 17.76
CA LEU A 191 19.52 -9.86 18.08
C LEU A 191 20.64 -10.86 17.79
N LYS A 192 21.50 -10.60 16.80
CA LYS A 192 22.68 -11.41 16.50
C LYS A 192 23.75 -11.25 17.57
N ALA A 193 23.98 -10.04 18.08
CA ALA A 193 24.87 -9.79 19.21
C ALA A 193 24.37 -10.45 20.50
N GLU A 194 23.05 -10.52 20.69
CA GLU A 194 22.41 -11.26 21.78
C GLU A 194 22.40 -12.79 21.58
N GLY A 195 22.82 -13.30 20.42
CA GLY A 195 22.80 -14.73 20.08
C GLY A 195 21.40 -15.29 19.77
N LYS A 196 20.38 -14.44 19.66
CA LYS A 196 18.98 -14.78 19.36
C LYS A 196 18.69 -14.90 17.85
N TYR A 197 19.57 -14.37 17.00
CA TYR A 197 19.49 -14.52 15.54
C TYR A 197 20.76 -15.15 14.97
N LYS A 198 20.61 -16.27 14.27
CA LYS A 198 21.71 -17.03 13.66
C LYS A 198 21.66 -17.08 12.12
N GLY A 199 20.58 -16.54 11.54
CA GLY A 199 20.36 -16.54 10.10
C GLY A 199 21.21 -15.53 9.35
N LYS A 200 21.03 -15.51 8.04
CA LYS A 200 21.59 -14.49 7.14
C LYS A 200 20.47 -13.62 6.62
N PHE A 201 20.66 -12.30 6.67
CA PHE A 201 19.71 -11.35 6.11
C PHE A 201 20.30 -10.75 4.83
N GLY A 202 19.98 -11.34 3.69
CA GLY A 202 20.15 -10.70 2.38
C GLY A 202 18.81 -10.15 1.94
N TYR A 203 18.78 -8.95 1.35
CA TYR A 203 17.54 -8.31 0.94
C TYR A 203 17.59 -7.76 -0.49
N GLN A 204 16.40 -7.56 -1.07
CA GLN A 204 16.16 -6.85 -2.32
C GLN A 204 14.93 -5.96 -2.15
N SER A 205 15.01 -4.70 -2.59
CA SER A 205 13.89 -3.76 -2.58
C SER A 205 13.29 -3.62 -3.97
N HIS A 206 11.96 -3.61 -4.06
CA HIS A 206 11.21 -3.45 -5.30
C HIS A 206 10.12 -2.40 -5.09
N PHE A 207 9.76 -1.68 -6.15
CA PHE A 207 8.60 -0.79 -6.13
C PHE A 207 7.78 -1.05 -7.40
N PHE A 208 6.57 -1.58 -7.23
CA PHE A 208 5.64 -1.82 -8.32
C PHE A 208 4.50 -0.79 -8.27
N GLY A 209 4.33 -0.06 -9.38
CA GLY A 209 3.33 0.98 -9.52
C GLY A 209 3.13 1.41 -10.97
N TYR A 210 4.09 2.13 -11.55
CA TYR A 210 3.91 2.73 -12.88
C TYR A 210 3.68 1.70 -13.99
N GLU A 211 4.31 0.54 -13.89
CA GLU A 211 4.17 -0.57 -14.83
C GLU A 211 2.76 -1.18 -14.86
N GLY A 212 2.01 -1.13 -13.75
CA GLY A 212 0.64 -1.67 -13.67
C GLY A 212 -0.44 -0.67 -14.11
N ARG A 213 -0.11 0.62 -14.18
CA ARG A 213 -1.07 1.69 -14.52
C ARG A 213 -1.41 1.77 -16.00
N CYS A 214 -0.50 1.34 -16.86
CA CYS A 214 -0.64 1.40 -18.32
C CYS A 214 -0.49 0.01 -18.96
N ALA A 215 -0.71 -1.06 -18.18
CA ALA A 215 -0.81 -2.40 -18.71
C ALA A 215 -2.05 -2.55 -19.61
N PHE A 216 -2.05 -3.54 -20.50
CA PHE A 216 -3.24 -3.87 -21.27
C PHE A 216 -4.37 -4.30 -20.31
N PRO A 217 -5.59 -3.74 -20.44
CA PRO A 217 -6.68 -4.02 -19.53
C PRO A 217 -7.11 -5.48 -19.66
N SER A 218 -7.31 -6.17 -18.52
CA SER A 218 -7.89 -7.52 -18.50
C SER A 218 -9.27 -7.55 -19.19
N ASN A 219 -9.79 -8.73 -19.50
CA ASN A 219 -11.16 -8.85 -20.05
C ASN A 219 -12.18 -8.19 -19.10
N PHE A 220 -12.06 -8.42 -17.79
CA PHE A 220 -12.90 -7.78 -16.78
C PHE A 220 -12.88 -6.25 -16.86
N ASP A 221 -11.70 -5.62 -16.84
CA ASP A 221 -11.61 -4.16 -16.92
C ASP A 221 -12.00 -3.62 -18.30
N SER A 222 -11.75 -4.38 -19.38
CA SER A 222 -12.16 -4.02 -20.74
C SER A 222 -13.69 -3.95 -20.85
N ASP A 223 -14.37 -5.00 -20.41
CA ASP A 223 -15.83 -5.08 -20.40
C ASP A 223 -16.43 -4.05 -19.45
N TYR A 224 -15.84 -3.87 -18.27
CA TYR A 224 -16.34 -2.94 -17.25
C TYR A 224 -16.20 -1.49 -17.72
N CYS A 225 -15.04 -1.10 -18.25
CA CYS A 225 -14.82 0.25 -18.78
C CYS A 225 -15.72 0.55 -19.98
N TYR A 226 -15.87 -0.41 -20.90
CA TYR A 226 -16.76 -0.25 -22.04
C TYR A 226 -18.20 -0.06 -21.59
N SER A 227 -18.68 -0.91 -20.67
CA SER A 227 -20.03 -0.86 -20.12
C SER A 227 -20.29 0.46 -19.38
N LEU A 228 -19.32 0.95 -18.59
CA LEU A 228 -19.41 2.24 -17.90
C LEU A 228 -19.57 3.41 -18.89
N GLY A 229 -18.78 3.42 -19.97
CA GLY A 229 -18.84 4.46 -21.00
C GLY A 229 -20.16 4.43 -21.77
N TYR A 230 -20.61 3.22 -22.17
CA TYR A 230 -21.88 3.04 -22.86
C TYR A 230 -23.07 3.44 -21.98
N ASN A 231 -23.05 3.05 -20.71
CA ASN A 231 -24.07 3.42 -19.73
C ASN A 231 -24.09 4.92 -19.44
N ALA A 232 -22.93 5.59 -19.39
CA ALA A 232 -22.87 7.04 -19.25
C ALA A 232 -23.60 7.76 -20.41
N TYR A 233 -23.45 7.27 -21.64
CA TYR A 233 -24.24 7.77 -22.77
C TYR A 233 -25.74 7.58 -22.56
N LEU A 234 -26.18 6.41 -22.08
CA LEU A 234 -27.60 6.15 -21.81
C LEU A 234 -28.16 7.07 -20.73
N LEU A 235 -27.40 7.34 -19.66
CA LEU A 235 -27.80 8.32 -18.63
C LEU A 235 -28.00 9.71 -19.23
N ILE A 236 -27.06 10.16 -20.07
CA ILE A 236 -27.16 11.46 -20.77
C ILE A 236 -28.38 11.48 -21.71
N ALA A 237 -28.59 10.41 -22.49
CA ALA A 237 -29.71 10.30 -23.42
C ALA A 237 -31.08 10.35 -22.72
N ASN A 238 -31.15 9.95 -21.45
CA ASN A 238 -32.34 10.04 -20.61
C ASN A 238 -32.41 11.33 -19.77
N GLY A 239 -31.53 12.31 -20.01
CA GLY A 239 -31.55 13.61 -19.36
C GLY A 239 -31.03 13.62 -17.92
N CYS A 240 -30.31 12.59 -17.48
CA CYS A 240 -29.71 12.54 -16.15
C CYS A 240 -28.48 13.46 -16.05
N THR A 241 -28.29 14.13 -14.90
CA THR A 241 -27.11 14.95 -14.58
C THR A 241 -26.72 14.78 -13.12
N GLY A 242 -25.42 14.90 -12.79
CA GLY A 242 -24.92 14.70 -11.42
C GLY A 242 -24.89 13.23 -10.97
N TYR A 243 -24.88 12.28 -11.92
CA TYR A 243 -24.79 10.85 -11.65
C TYR A 243 -23.42 10.29 -12.05
N ILE A 244 -22.92 9.34 -11.27
CA ILE A 244 -21.81 8.46 -11.62
C ILE A 244 -22.38 7.24 -12.34
N SER A 245 -21.83 6.91 -13.51
CA SER A 245 -22.15 5.67 -14.22
C SER A 245 -21.80 4.47 -13.35
N SER A 246 -22.74 3.54 -13.18
CA SER A 246 -22.58 2.39 -12.30
C SER A 246 -22.95 1.10 -13.01
N ILE A 247 -22.09 0.10 -12.88
CA ILE A 247 -22.36 -1.29 -13.27
C ILE A 247 -22.24 -2.13 -11.99
N THR A 248 -23.21 -2.99 -11.74
CA THR A 248 -23.28 -3.86 -10.55
C THR A 248 -23.40 -5.33 -10.96
N ASN A 249 -23.38 -6.24 -9.97
CA ASN A 249 -23.32 -7.68 -10.19
C ASN A 249 -22.01 -8.14 -10.88
N LEU A 250 -20.90 -7.49 -10.54
CA LEU A 250 -19.60 -7.64 -11.20
C LEU A 250 -18.91 -9.01 -10.96
N THR A 251 -19.42 -9.84 -10.04
CA THR A 251 -18.94 -11.22 -9.86
C THR A 251 -19.59 -12.22 -10.82
N ALA A 252 -20.69 -11.85 -11.47
CA ALA A 252 -21.34 -12.63 -12.51
C ALA A 252 -20.67 -12.40 -13.88
N PRO A 253 -20.94 -13.27 -14.88
CA PRO A 253 -20.53 -13.03 -16.26
C PRO A 253 -21.05 -11.68 -16.79
N ALA A 254 -20.30 -11.06 -17.72
CA ALA A 254 -20.55 -9.69 -18.17
C ALA A 254 -21.95 -9.47 -18.80
N ASP A 255 -22.55 -10.51 -19.37
CA ASP A 255 -23.91 -10.48 -19.92
C ASP A 255 -25.03 -10.43 -18.85
N GLN A 256 -24.67 -10.60 -17.57
CA GLN A 256 -25.57 -10.54 -16.41
C GLN A 256 -25.35 -9.30 -15.53
N TRP A 257 -24.47 -8.40 -15.96
CA TRP A 257 -24.23 -7.15 -15.25
C TRP A 257 -25.43 -6.19 -15.36
N GLN A 258 -25.62 -5.38 -14.32
CA GLN A 258 -26.75 -4.45 -14.25
C GLN A 258 -26.25 -3.01 -14.30
N ALA A 259 -26.77 -2.26 -15.26
CA ALA A 259 -26.40 -0.86 -15.48
C ALA A 259 -27.33 0.10 -14.74
N GLY A 260 -26.78 1.20 -14.22
CA GLY A 260 -27.53 2.22 -13.50
C GLY A 260 -26.73 3.50 -13.26
N GLY A 261 -27.25 4.38 -12.41
CA GLY A 261 -26.59 5.62 -12.03
C GLY A 261 -26.66 5.86 -10.53
N ILE A 262 -25.57 6.33 -9.94
CA ILE A 262 -25.48 6.70 -8.53
C ILE A 262 -25.39 8.24 -8.42
N PRO A 263 -26.31 8.94 -7.74
CA PRO A 263 -26.19 10.38 -7.54
C PRO A 263 -24.90 10.73 -6.79
N ILE A 264 -24.04 11.61 -7.33
CA ILE A 264 -22.72 11.89 -6.75
C ILE A 264 -22.80 12.44 -5.32
N THR A 265 -23.89 13.15 -4.99
CA THR A 265 -24.09 13.80 -3.69
C THR A 265 -24.17 12.82 -2.53
N MET A 266 -24.54 11.55 -2.77
CA MET A 266 -24.58 10.55 -1.70
C MET A 266 -23.19 10.05 -1.27
N MET A 267 -22.16 10.34 -2.06
CA MET A 267 -20.78 9.94 -1.78
C MET A 267 -19.97 11.06 -1.10
N PHE A 268 -20.56 12.25 -0.94
CA PHE A 268 -19.89 13.38 -0.31
C PHE A 268 -19.94 13.31 1.22
N ASN A 269 -18.83 13.68 1.84
CA ASN A 269 -18.73 14.11 3.22
C ASN A 269 -18.13 15.53 3.27
N MET A 270 -17.97 16.08 4.48
CA MET A 270 -17.31 17.37 4.67
C MET A 270 -15.93 17.17 5.30
N GLU A 271 -14.86 17.61 4.62
CA GLU A 271 -13.49 17.60 5.14
C GLU A 271 -12.95 19.03 5.24
N SER A 272 -12.14 19.31 6.27
CA SER A 272 -11.40 20.57 6.38
C SER A 272 -10.16 20.54 5.48
N ARG A 273 -10.09 21.46 4.52
CA ARG A 273 -8.91 21.68 3.67
C ARG A 273 -8.49 23.14 3.74
N HIS A 274 -7.24 23.38 4.14
CA HIS A 274 -6.70 24.73 4.36
C HIS A 274 -7.56 25.59 5.32
N GLY A 275 -8.17 24.96 6.34
CA GLY A 275 -9.01 25.65 7.32
C GLY A 275 -10.46 25.89 6.90
N GLU A 276 -10.85 25.49 5.69
CA GLU A 276 -12.23 25.60 5.18
C GLU A 276 -12.88 24.22 5.01
N MET A 277 -14.16 24.11 5.39
CA MET A 277 -14.95 22.90 5.17
C MET A 277 -15.36 22.80 3.70
N ARG A 278 -14.91 21.75 3.01
CA ARG A 278 -15.22 21.50 1.60
C ARG A 278 -15.91 20.15 1.41
N PRO A 279 -16.92 20.04 0.54
CA PRO A 279 -17.52 18.76 0.20
C PRO A 279 -16.54 17.95 -0.65
N VAL A 280 -16.24 16.72 -0.23
CA VAL A 280 -15.32 15.82 -0.92
C VAL A 280 -15.84 14.39 -0.86
N ILE A 281 -15.41 13.56 -1.81
CA ILE A 281 -15.76 12.13 -1.81
C ILE A 281 -14.89 11.44 -0.77
N GLU A 282 -15.53 10.77 0.18
CA GLU A 282 -14.83 9.98 1.19
C GLU A 282 -14.04 8.85 0.54
N LYS A 283 -12.78 8.69 0.95
CA LYS A 283 -11.95 7.60 0.45
C LYS A 283 -12.38 6.30 1.11
N ALA A 284 -12.82 5.33 0.32
CA ALA A 284 -13.07 3.98 0.80
C ALA A 284 -11.75 3.28 1.14
N LEU A 285 -11.51 3.04 2.42
CA LEU A 285 -10.35 2.30 2.94
C LEU A 285 -10.65 0.79 3.01
N VAL A 286 -9.65 -0.03 3.34
CA VAL A 286 -9.88 -1.46 3.64
C VAL A 286 -10.79 -1.58 4.86
N ASP A 287 -11.91 -2.30 4.70
CA ASP A 287 -12.78 -2.66 5.82
C ASP A 287 -12.19 -3.86 6.59
N LEU A 288 -11.77 -3.62 7.83
CA LEU A 288 -11.21 -4.64 8.72
C LEU A 288 -12.26 -5.67 9.17
N GLU A 289 -13.54 -5.36 9.04
CA GLU A 289 -14.62 -6.31 9.27
C GLU A 289 -15.10 -6.99 7.98
N GLY A 290 -14.57 -6.58 6.83
CA GLY A 290 -14.91 -7.11 5.52
C GLY A 290 -14.36 -8.51 5.26
N GLY A 291 -15.04 -9.26 4.37
CA GLY A 291 -14.65 -10.60 3.94
C GLY A 291 -13.18 -10.71 3.48
N PRO A 292 -12.66 -9.80 2.63
CA PRO A 292 -11.27 -9.84 2.17
C PRO A 292 -10.24 -9.80 3.32
N PHE A 293 -10.37 -8.85 4.24
CA PHE A 293 -9.44 -8.71 5.36
C PHE A 293 -9.57 -9.86 6.34
N LYS A 294 -10.79 -10.30 6.67
CA LYS A 294 -11.01 -11.46 7.55
C LYS A 294 -10.37 -12.73 6.99
N PHE A 295 -10.49 -12.97 5.69
CA PHE A 295 -9.81 -14.09 5.03
C PHE A 295 -8.29 -13.97 5.15
N PHE A 296 -7.72 -12.79 4.86
CA PHE A 296 -6.30 -12.53 5.02
C PHE A 296 -5.82 -12.78 6.47
N ALA A 297 -6.49 -12.16 7.45
CA ALA A 297 -6.14 -12.24 8.86
C ALA A 297 -6.20 -13.68 9.40
N ALA A 298 -7.16 -14.49 8.95
CA ALA A 298 -7.30 -15.89 9.35
C ALA A 298 -6.16 -16.79 8.84
N ASN A 299 -5.47 -16.40 7.77
CA ASN A 299 -4.47 -17.24 7.09
C ASN A 299 -3.02 -16.72 7.22
N ARG A 300 -2.82 -15.41 7.46
CA ARG A 300 -1.49 -14.76 7.43
C ARG A 300 -0.46 -15.39 8.37
N ASP A 301 -0.87 -15.86 9.56
CA ASP A 301 0.07 -16.47 10.51
C ASP A 301 0.68 -17.74 9.93
N SER A 302 -0.12 -18.53 9.21
CA SER A 302 0.38 -19.72 8.52
C SER A 302 1.27 -19.36 7.34
N TRP A 303 0.91 -18.34 6.56
CA TRP A 303 1.73 -17.86 5.43
C TRP A 303 3.05 -17.24 5.89
N SER A 304 3.08 -16.66 7.10
CA SER A 304 4.26 -16.00 7.63
C SER A 304 5.41 -16.95 7.85
N VAL A 305 5.14 -18.17 8.35
CA VAL A 305 6.21 -19.11 8.68
C VAL A 305 6.42 -20.15 7.59
N ASP A 306 5.37 -20.57 6.88
CA ASP A 306 5.45 -21.61 5.87
C ASP A 306 5.47 -21.00 4.46
N SER A 307 6.27 -21.56 3.55
CA SER A 307 6.31 -21.11 2.15
C SER A 307 5.11 -21.66 1.35
N LYS A 308 3.95 -21.02 1.52
CA LYS A 308 2.67 -21.36 0.86
C LYS A 308 2.35 -20.51 -0.38
N TYR A 309 3.39 -20.03 -1.06
CA TYR A 309 3.25 -19.11 -2.18
C TYR A 309 2.34 -19.65 -3.29
N LEU A 310 1.51 -18.76 -3.83
CA LEU A 310 0.81 -18.96 -5.08
C LEU A 310 1.55 -18.21 -6.20
N TYR A 311 1.52 -18.79 -7.40
CA TYR A 311 2.24 -18.28 -8.57
C TYR A 311 1.26 -17.93 -9.68
N PRO A 312 0.51 -16.81 -9.54
CA PRO A 312 -0.35 -16.36 -10.62
C PRO A 312 0.48 -16.06 -11.87
N GLY A 313 -0.01 -16.49 -13.03
CA GLY A 313 0.62 -16.22 -14.32
C GLY A 313 0.20 -14.88 -14.91
N ALA A 314 0.72 -14.58 -16.10
CA ALA A 314 0.34 -13.42 -16.87
C ALA A 314 -1.15 -13.39 -17.20
N ILE A 315 -1.71 -12.18 -17.33
CA ILE A 315 -3.10 -11.97 -17.78
C ILE A 315 -3.31 -12.68 -19.12
N GLN A 316 -4.30 -13.58 -19.17
CA GLN A 316 -4.69 -14.28 -20.39
C GLN A 316 -5.89 -13.58 -21.02
N TYR A 317 -5.78 -13.23 -22.31
CA TYR A 317 -6.85 -12.59 -23.09
C TYR A 317 -7.61 -13.59 -23.98
N TYR A 318 -7.07 -14.80 -24.12
CA TYR A 318 -7.61 -15.85 -24.98
C TYR A 318 -7.57 -17.17 -24.22
N GLY A 319 -8.62 -17.98 -24.38
CA GLY A 319 -8.71 -19.29 -23.76
C GLY A 319 -10.00 -19.46 -22.97
N PRO A 320 -10.02 -20.41 -22.01
CA PRO A 320 -11.18 -20.66 -21.15
C PRO A 320 -11.57 -19.42 -20.32
N THR A 321 -12.87 -19.18 -20.22
CA THR A 321 -13.44 -18.05 -19.46
C THR A 321 -13.08 -18.09 -17.97
N GLU A 322 -12.95 -19.30 -17.42
CA GLU A 322 -12.49 -19.55 -16.04
C GLU A 322 -11.05 -19.07 -15.76
N VAL A 323 -10.28 -18.70 -16.79
CA VAL A 323 -8.95 -18.11 -16.67
C VAL A 323 -8.99 -16.64 -17.08
N CYS A 324 -9.53 -16.34 -18.27
CA CYS A 324 -9.47 -15.02 -18.89
C CYS A 324 -10.41 -13.99 -18.24
N ASP A 325 -11.59 -14.43 -17.78
CA ASP A 325 -12.67 -13.55 -17.33
C ASP A 325 -12.82 -13.55 -15.81
N THR A 326 -11.83 -14.09 -15.10
CA THR A 326 -11.78 -14.06 -13.64
C THR A 326 -11.74 -12.63 -13.12
N THR A 327 -12.45 -12.38 -12.02
CA THR A 327 -12.33 -11.13 -11.25
C THR A 327 -11.43 -11.30 -10.03
N THR A 328 -11.12 -10.19 -9.36
CA THR A 328 -10.29 -10.14 -8.14
C THR A 328 -10.84 -10.98 -6.98
N ARG A 329 -9.95 -11.45 -6.11
CA ARG A 329 -10.31 -12.17 -4.88
C ARG A 329 -11.07 -11.26 -3.92
N THR A 330 -10.70 -9.98 -3.88
CA THR A 330 -11.39 -8.94 -3.12
C THR A 330 -12.86 -8.89 -3.48
N LEU A 331 -13.19 -8.72 -4.77
CA LEU A 331 -14.58 -8.65 -5.21
C LEU A 331 -15.34 -9.95 -4.93
N GLN A 332 -14.70 -11.11 -5.12
CA GLN A 332 -15.31 -12.40 -4.76
C GLN A 332 -15.65 -12.49 -3.27
N LEU A 333 -14.74 -12.05 -2.39
CA LEU A 333 -14.90 -12.15 -0.94
C LEU A 333 -15.82 -11.07 -0.35
N GLU A 334 -16.03 -9.95 -1.03
CA GLU A 334 -17.00 -8.92 -0.63
C GLU A 334 -18.46 -9.36 -0.88
N HIS A 335 -18.67 -10.27 -1.83
CA HIS A 335 -20.00 -10.70 -2.29
C HIS A 335 -20.35 -12.16 -1.92
N ASN A 336 -19.50 -12.83 -1.13
CA ASN A 336 -19.69 -14.23 -0.67
C ASN A 336 -20.21 -14.33 0.76
#